data_AF-A0A3M6VTW3-F1
#
_entry.id   AF-A0A3M6VTW3-F1
#
_cell.length_a   1.000
_cell.length_b   1.000
_cell.length_c   1.000
_cell.angle_alpha   90.00
_cell.angle_beta   90.00
_cell.angle_gamma   90.00
#
_symmetry.space_group_name_H-M   'P 1'
#
loop_
_entity.id
_entity.type
_entity.pdbx_description
1 polymer ?
#
loop_
_entity_poly.entity_id
_entity_poly.type
_entity_poly.pdbx_seq_one_letter_code
_entity_poly.pdbx_strand_id
1 'polypeptide(L)'
;MPVLLGHYTLFLPIASTHDRPLGGVIGELDATSVSEAQRFVDERLAITRKVRDAMESAQDKQKQYADQHGRKNNEQFSVGDKVLLSTATLPKHAISVLIGCTTKLLPRFIGLFTVVEKLDS
;
A
#
# COMPACT_ATOMS: atom_id res chain seq x y z
N MET A 1 0.64 13.17 12.71
CA MET A 1 0.21 11.83 12.27
C MET A 1 0.68 10.82 13.31
N PRO A 2 -0.17 10.38 14.26
CA PRO A 2 0.24 9.37 15.23
C PRO A 2 -0.09 7.95 14.73
N VAL A 3 0.91 7.07 14.83
CA VAL A 3 0.83 5.64 14.57
C VAL A 3 0.22 4.98 15.81
N LEU A 4 -0.96 4.36 15.67
CA LEU A 4 -1.60 3.57 16.73
C LEU A 4 -1.16 2.11 16.60
N LEU A 5 -0.23 1.71 17.47
CA LEU A 5 0.11 0.31 17.70
C LEU A 5 -1.02 -0.30 18.57
N GLY A 6 -1.82 -1.17 17.97
CA GLY A 6 -2.96 -1.80 18.61
C GLY A 6 -2.56 -2.64 19.82
N HIS A 7 -2.86 -2.15 21.02
CA HIS A 7 -2.99 -2.96 22.21
C HIS A 7 -4.42 -3.50 22.28
N TYR A 8 -4.62 -4.76 21.93
CA TYR A 8 -5.90 -5.44 22.18
C TYR A 8 -5.95 -5.89 23.63
N THR A 9 -6.27 -4.98 24.55
CA THR A 9 -6.61 -5.35 25.93
C THR A 9 -8.08 -5.75 25.97
N LEU A 10 -8.36 -7.05 25.87
CA LEU A 10 -9.69 -7.58 26.18
C LEU A 10 -9.85 -7.63 27.71
N PHE A 11 -10.65 -6.70 28.25
CA PHE A 11 -11.11 -6.73 29.64
C PHE A 11 -12.39 -7.58 29.69
N LEU A 12 -12.31 -8.78 30.28
CA LEU A 12 -13.49 -9.58 30.61
C LEU A 12 -13.87 -9.30 32.08
N PRO A 13 -15.15 -8.97 32.38
CA PRO A 13 -15.60 -8.73 33.75
C PRO A 13 -15.69 -10.07 34.49
N ILE A 14 -15.05 -10.15 35.65
CA ILE A 14 -15.12 -11.32 36.53
C ILE A 14 -16.39 -11.18 37.37
N ALA A 15 -17.48 -11.80 36.94
CA ALA A 15 -18.66 -12.01 37.78
C ALA A 15 -18.55 -13.38 38.46
N SER A 16 -18.26 -13.35 39.76
CA SER A 16 -18.30 -14.50 40.66
C SER A 16 -19.74 -14.96 40.87
N THR A 17 -20.02 -16.28 40.79
CA THR A 17 -20.90 -17.04 41.70
C THR A 17 -21.05 -18.51 41.30
N HIS A 18 -21.13 -19.34 42.35
CA HIS A 18 -21.16 -20.81 42.49
C HIS A 18 -19.82 -21.55 42.34
N ASP A 19 -19.40 -22.11 43.48
CA ASP A 19 -18.31 -23.06 43.63
C ASP A 19 -18.47 -24.23 42.65
N ARG A 20 -17.51 -24.37 41.73
CA ARG A 20 -17.28 -25.63 41.01
C ARG A 20 -16.08 -26.32 41.65
N PRO A 21 -16.18 -27.61 41.98
CA PRO A 21 -15.08 -28.32 42.60
C PRO A 21 -13.89 -28.34 41.64
N LEU A 22 -12.74 -27.87 42.12
CA LEU A 22 -11.44 -28.06 41.48
C LEU A 22 -11.05 -29.54 41.62
N GLY A 23 -11.67 -30.38 40.81
CA GLY A 23 -11.46 -31.81 40.75
C GLY A 23 -11.19 -32.26 39.32
N GLY A 24 -10.32 -31.55 38.61
CA GLY A 24 -9.73 -32.07 37.38
C GLY A 24 -8.62 -33.04 37.78
N VAL A 25 -8.83 -34.34 37.57
CA VAL A 25 -7.74 -35.31 37.54
C VAL A 25 -6.69 -34.71 36.61
N ILE A 26 -5.50 -34.38 37.13
CA ILE A 26 -4.30 -34.19 36.30
C ILE A 26 -4.01 -35.60 35.78
N GLY A 27 -4.76 -36.00 34.75
CA GLY A 27 -4.49 -37.20 34.00
C GLY A 27 -3.13 -36.97 33.39
N GLU A 28 -2.24 -37.93 33.62
CA GLU A 28 -0.94 -38.01 32.97
C GLU A 28 -1.12 -37.67 31.49
N LEU A 29 -0.62 -36.50 31.08
CA LEU A 29 -0.64 -36.10 29.69
C LEU A 29 0.17 -37.14 28.94
N ASP A 30 -0.49 -37.91 28.10
CA ASP A 30 0.18 -38.92 27.32
C ASP A 30 1.20 -38.22 26.42
N ALA A 31 2.43 -38.73 26.44
CA ALA A 31 3.56 -38.13 25.71
C ALA A 31 3.25 -37.97 24.21
N THR A 32 2.35 -38.80 23.68
CA THR A 32 1.83 -38.74 22.31
C THR A 32 1.03 -37.47 22.06
N SER A 33 0.01 -37.15 22.87
CA SER A 33 -0.74 -35.89 22.74
C SER A 33 0.14 -34.64 22.84
N VAL A 34 1.14 -34.66 23.73
CA VAL A 34 2.09 -33.54 23.87
C VAL A 34 2.94 -33.40 22.60
N SER A 35 3.41 -34.51 22.04
CA SER A 35 4.18 -34.52 20.79
C SER A 35 3.33 -34.06 19.59
N GLU A 36 2.07 -34.48 19.51
CA GLU A 36 1.14 -34.06 18.45
C GLU A 36 0.82 -32.56 18.54
N ALA A 37 0.59 -32.05 19.75
CA ALA A 37 0.40 -30.62 19.98
C ALA A 37 1.64 -29.81 19.57
N GLN A 38 2.84 -30.29 19.90
CA GLN A 38 4.08 -29.61 19.51
C GLN A 38 4.25 -29.58 17.99
N ARG A 39 4.00 -30.71 17.32
CA ARG A 39 4.04 -30.80 15.85
C ARG A 39 3.05 -29.82 15.20
N PHE A 40 1.83 -29.71 15.74
CA PHE A 40 0.84 -28.77 15.24
C PHE A 40 1.34 -27.31 15.38
N VAL A 41 1.92 -26.95 16.53
CA VAL A 41 2.49 -25.62 16.75
C VAL A 41 3.62 -25.33 15.75
N ASP A 42 4.54 -26.28 15.57
CA ASP A 42 5.67 -26.13 14.66
C ASP A 42 5.21 -25.93 13.21
N GLU A 43 4.21 -26.70 12.77
CA GLU A 43 3.62 -26.57 11.43
C GLU A 43 3.00 -25.18 11.22
N ARG A 44 2.21 -24.71 12.20
CA ARG A 44 1.57 -23.38 12.10
C ARG A 44 2.59 -22.25 12.13
N LEU A 45 3.66 -22.39 12.92
CA LEU A 45 4.76 -21.44 12.92
C LEU A 45 5.48 -21.41 11.57
N ALA A 46 5.75 -22.58 10.97
CA ALA A 46 6.38 -22.67 9.66
C ALA A 46 5.52 -22.01 8.57
N ILE A 47 4.20 -22.24 8.58
CA ILE A 47 3.28 -21.60 7.65
C ILE A 47 3.28 -20.08 7.83
N THR A 48 3.20 -19.61 9.08
CA THR A 48 3.16 -18.17 9.39
C THR A 48 4.42 -17.46 8.93
N ARG A 49 5.60 -18.08 9.14
CA ARG A 49 6.89 -17.56 8.64
C ARG A 49 6.89 -17.47 7.12
N LYS A 50 6.51 -18.55 6.43
CA LYS A 50 6.45 -18.58 4.96
C LYS A 50 5.55 -17.48 4.39
N VAL A 51 4.41 -17.23 5.03
CA VAL A 51 3.50 -16.14 4.62
C VAL A 51 4.14 -14.78 4.82
N ARG A 52 4.81 -14.55 5.96
CA ARG A 52 5.54 -13.30 6.23
C ARG A 52 6.63 -13.06 5.20
N ASP A 53 7.47 -14.06 4.94
CA ASP A 53 8.57 -13.95 3.98
C ASP A 53 8.06 -13.66 2.56
N ALA A 54 6.94 -14.30 2.16
CA ALA A 54 6.30 -14.04 0.88
C ALA A 54 5.74 -12.62 0.78
N MET A 55 5.14 -12.10 1.86
CA MET A 55 4.64 -10.72 1.91
C MET A 55 5.78 -9.71 1.84
N GLU A 56 6.86 -9.92 2.59
CA GLU A 56 8.06 -9.07 2.55
C GLU A 56 8.66 -9.04 1.13
N SER A 57 8.85 -10.21 0.51
CA SER A 57 9.34 -10.28 -0.87
C SER A 57 8.41 -9.58 -1.88
N ALA A 58 7.09 -9.71 -1.72
CA ALA A 58 6.14 -9.02 -2.59
C ALA A 58 6.21 -7.50 -2.43
N GLN A 59 6.34 -7.01 -1.19
CA GLN A 59 6.47 -5.59 -0.91
C GLN A 59 7.77 -5.00 -1.45
N ASP A 60 8.89 -5.72 -1.29
CA ASP A 60 10.19 -5.31 -1.85
C ASP A 60 10.14 -5.21 -3.37
N LYS A 61 9.54 -6.19 -4.03
CA LYS A 61 9.32 -6.15 -5.49
C LYS A 61 8.45 -4.96 -5.87
N GLN A 62 7.34 -4.73 -5.17
CA GLN A 62 6.46 -3.60 -5.45
C GLN A 62 7.21 -2.28 -5.32
N LYS A 63 8.02 -2.12 -4.27
CA LYS A 63 8.86 -0.94 -4.07
C LYS A 63 9.87 -0.79 -5.20
N GLN A 64 10.59 -1.85 -5.57
CA GLN A 64 11.55 -1.82 -6.66
C GLN A 64 10.88 -1.43 -8.00
N TYR A 65 9.72 -2.01 -8.31
CA TYR A 65 8.97 -1.64 -9.51
C TYR A 65 8.48 -0.20 -9.45
N ALA A 66 8.01 0.27 -8.30
CA ALA A 66 7.57 1.65 -8.09
C ALA A 66 8.73 2.65 -8.13
N ASP A 67 9.93 2.27 -7.71
CA ASP A 67 11.13 3.12 -7.78
C ASP A 67 11.63 3.21 -9.23
N GLN A 68 11.62 2.10 -9.97
CA GLN A 68 12.03 2.04 -11.38
C GLN A 68 11.02 2.70 -12.33
N HIS A 69 9.73 2.47 -12.11
CA HIS A 69 8.64 2.87 -13.01
C HIS A 69 7.70 3.90 -12.37
N GLY A 70 8.14 4.50 -11.26
CA GLY A 70 7.40 5.54 -10.56
C GLY A 70 7.11 6.73 -11.47
N ARG A 71 6.15 7.56 -11.04
CA ARG A 71 5.65 8.73 -11.78
C ARG A 71 6.64 9.91 -11.81
N LYS A 72 7.94 9.67 -11.98
CA LYS A 72 8.83 10.72 -12.44
C LYS A 72 8.71 10.73 -13.96
N ASN A 73 7.88 11.64 -14.47
CA ASN A 73 8.00 12.08 -15.86
C ASN A 73 9.35 12.81 -15.98
N ASN A 74 10.44 12.04 -15.97
CA ASN A 74 11.79 12.48 -16.27
C ASN A 74 12.04 12.49 -17.79
N GLU A 75 11.01 12.25 -18.58
CA GLU A 75 11.06 12.39 -20.03
C GLU A 75 11.39 13.85 -20.35
N GLN A 76 12.64 14.06 -20.72
CA GLN A 76 13.13 15.36 -21.13
C GLN A 76 12.82 15.53 -22.61
N PHE A 77 12.00 16.52 -22.93
CA PHE A 77 11.61 16.79 -24.31
C PHE A 77 12.81 17.30 -25.11
N SER A 78 12.93 16.80 -26.34
CA SER A 78 13.90 17.25 -27.33
C SER A 78 13.26 18.20 -28.33
N VAL A 79 14.07 19.06 -28.96
CA VAL A 79 13.60 19.90 -30.07
C VAL A 79 13.07 19.01 -31.19
N GLY A 80 11.87 19.30 -31.69
CA GLY A 80 11.17 18.49 -32.69
C GLY A 80 10.18 17.47 -32.13
N ASP A 81 10.17 17.20 -30.83
CA ASP A 81 9.19 16.29 -30.22
C ASP A 81 7.78 16.87 -30.27
N LYS A 82 6.79 15.98 -30.43
CA LYS A 82 5.37 16.33 -30.34
C LYS A 82 4.86 16.11 -28.93
N VAL A 83 4.52 17.20 -28.24
CA VAL A 83 4.13 17.19 -26.83
C VAL A 83 2.74 17.75 -26.62
N LEU A 84 2.08 17.28 -25.57
CA LEU A 84 0.80 17.82 -25.12
C LEU A 84 1.03 18.98 -24.15
N LEU A 85 0.40 20.12 -24.39
CA LEU A 85 0.56 21.30 -23.53
C LEU A 85 -0.49 21.30 -22.41
N SER A 86 -0.05 21.48 -21.17
CA SER A 86 -0.93 21.54 -20.01
C SER A 86 -1.77 22.82 -20.02
N THR A 87 -3.08 22.70 -19.81
CA THR A 87 -3.95 23.87 -19.68
C THR A 87 -3.77 24.59 -18.34
N ALA A 88 -3.21 23.92 -17.32
CA ALA A 88 -3.00 24.51 -16.00
C ALA A 88 -1.90 25.58 -15.98
N THR A 89 -0.93 25.51 -16.91
CA THR A 89 0.17 26.48 -17.02
C THR A 89 -0.17 27.68 -17.90
N LEU A 90 -1.32 27.64 -18.59
CA LEU A 90 -1.71 28.69 -19.52
C LEU A 90 -2.55 29.77 -18.86
N PRO A 91 -2.40 31.03 -19.28
CA PRO A 91 -3.26 32.09 -18.82
C PRO A 91 -4.68 31.93 -19.37
N LYS A 92 -5.69 32.34 -18.57
CA LYS A 92 -7.12 32.15 -18.89
C LYS A 92 -7.54 32.68 -20.26
N HIS A 93 -6.95 33.80 -20.69
CA HIS A 93 -7.24 34.39 -22.00
C HIS A 93 -6.75 33.49 -23.15
N ALA A 94 -5.59 32.87 -23.02
CA ALA A 94 -5.05 31.95 -24.04
C ALA A 94 -5.93 30.69 -24.13
N ILE A 95 -6.39 30.16 -22.99
CA ILE A 95 -7.32 29.02 -22.95
C ILE A 95 -8.65 29.36 -23.65
N SER A 96 -9.17 30.57 -23.41
CA SER A 96 -10.39 31.06 -24.07
C SER A 96 -10.23 31.14 -25.59
N VAL A 97 -9.08 31.61 -26.08
CA VAL A 97 -8.79 31.70 -27.53
C VAL A 97 -8.61 30.32 -28.16
N LEU A 98 -7.95 29.39 -27.46
CA LEU A 98 -7.62 28.07 -27.99
C LEU A 98 -8.75 27.04 -27.90
N ILE A 99 -9.59 27.11 -26.86
CA ILE A 99 -10.59 26.07 -26.52
C ILE A 99 -12.01 26.64 -26.48
N GLY A 100 -12.18 27.97 -26.49
CA GLY A 100 -13.49 28.60 -26.60
C GLY A 100 -14.41 28.42 -25.38
N CYS A 101 -13.89 28.06 -24.20
CA CYS A 101 -14.70 27.73 -23.04
C CYS A 101 -14.23 28.33 -21.70
N THR A 102 -15.21 28.52 -20.81
CA THR A 102 -15.00 28.87 -19.39
C THR A 102 -14.33 27.70 -18.65
N THR A 103 -13.77 27.96 -17.46
CA THR A 103 -12.86 27.05 -16.72
C THR A 103 -13.40 25.66 -16.38
N LYS A 104 -14.68 25.37 -16.61
CA LYS A 104 -15.32 24.10 -16.28
C LYS A 104 -15.22 23.14 -17.47
N LEU A 105 -14.86 21.88 -17.18
CA LEU A 105 -14.71 20.79 -18.17
C LEU A 105 -13.62 21.00 -19.23
N LEU A 106 -12.60 21.82 -18.93
CA LEU A 106 -11.44 21.95 -19.81
C LEU A 106 -10.62 20.64 -19.83
N PRO A 107 -10.18 20.17 -21.01
CA PRO A 107 -9.18 19.12 -21.09
C PRO A 107 -7.94 19.49 -20.28
N ARG A 108 -7.35 18.52 -19.58
CA ARG A 108 -6.10 18.73 -18.82
C ARG A 108 -4.93 19.10 -19.74
N PHE A 109 -4.93 18.55 -20.94
CA PHE A 109 -3.91 18.80 -21.95
C PHE A 109 -4.55 19.13 -23.30
N ILE A 110 -3.88 19.98 -24.07
CA ILE A 110 -4.28 20.36 -25.43
C ILE A 110 -3.20 20.01 -26.44
N GLY A 111 -3.64 19.57 -27.63
CA GLY A 111 -2.90 19.56 -28.91
C GLY A 111 -1.54 18.87 -28.96
N LEU A 112 -1.10 18.46 -30.15
CA LEU A 112 0.30 18.08 -30.36
C LEU A 112 1.07 19.34 -30.79
N PHE A 113 1.86 19.90 -29.88
CA PHE A 113 2.78 21.02 -30.14
C PHE A 113 4.17 20.48 -30.44
N THR A 114 4.92 21.19 -31.29
CA THR A 114 6.32 20.83 -31.56
C THR A 114 7.22 21.68 -30.67
N VAL A 115 8.17 21.05 -29.98
CA VAL A 115 9.19 21.77 -29.19
C VAL A 115 10.14 22.49 -30.16
N VAL A 116 10.16 23.83 -30.11
CA VAL A 116 11.00 24.65 -31.01
C VAL A 116 12.38 24.88 -30.42
N GLU A 117 12.46 25.14 -29.13
CA GLU A 117 13.70 25.38 -28.41
C GLU A 117 13.59 24.85 -26.98
N LYS A 118 14.73 24.49 -26.41
CA LYS A 118 14.85 24.10 -25.01
C LYS A 118 15.65 25.19 -24.30
N LEU A 119 15.04 25.85 -23.34
CA LEU A 119 15.75 26.78 -22.46
C LEU A 119 16.36 25.97 -21.32
N ASP A 120 17.69 25.91 -21.26
CA ASP A 120 18.37 25.32 -20.11
C ASP A 120 18.10 26.20 -18.88
N SER A 121 17.59 25.58 -17.80
CA SER A 121 17.22 26.26 -16.55
C SER A 121 18.40 26.44 -15.62
#